data_AF-Q47AG2-F1
#
_entry.id   AF-Q47AG2-F1
#
_cell.length_a   1.000
_cell.length_b   1.000
_cell.length_c   1.000
_cell.angle_alpha   90.00
_cell.angle_beta   90.00
_cell.angle_gamma   90.00
#
_symmetry.space_group_name_H-M   'P 1'
#
loop_
_entity.id
_entity.type
_entity.pdbx_description
1 polymer ?
#
loop_
_entity_poly.entity_id
_entity_poly.type
_entity_poly.pdbx_seq_one_letter_code
_entity_poly.pdbx_strand_id
1 'polypeptide(L)'
;MRTFLATSAIALGLTACASQTPAPAQPVAAAAPAAAAPKAPQCWNGDAGAFMDVGVVAKISGVEVVCEKTSDGKNAQWMGKKH
;
A
#
# COMPACT_ATOMS: atom_id res chain seq x y z
N MET A 1 15.46 7.42 46.50
CA MET A 1 15.58 6.37 47.53
C MET A 1 14.26 6.22 48.27
N ARG A 2 13.92 4.99 48.69
CA ARG A 2 12.67 4.48 49.32
C ARG A 2 11.66 3.96 48.29
N THR A 3 11.81 2.76 47.72
CA THR A 3 11.75 1.40 48.32
C THR A 3 10.37 1.05 48.85
N PHE A 4 9.60 0.25 48.09
CA PHE A 4 8.67 -0.73 48.65
C PHE A 4 8.69 -1.99 47.78
N LEU A 5 9.47 -2.98 48.25
CA LEU A 5 9.43 -4.38 47.86
C LEU A 5 8.35 -5.07 48.68
N ALA A 6 7.50 -5.87 48.04
CA ALA A 6 6.64 -6.91 48.65
C ALA A 6 5.79 -7.51 47.50
N THR A 7 5.57 -8.81 47.30
CA THR A 7 5.97 -10.03 48.00
C THR A 7 5.55 -11.18 47.06
N SER A 8 6.39 -12.20 46.99
CA SER A 8 6.15 -13.45 46.28
C SER A 8 4.96 -14.22 46.86
N ALA A 9 4.11 -14.79 46.00
CA ALA A 9 3.21 -15.88 46.38
C ALA A 9 3.29 -16.98 45.31
N ILE A 10 4.13 -17.96 45.62
CA ILE A 10 4.24 -19.24 44.94
C ILE A 10 3.02 -20.06 45.37
N ALA A 11 2.13 -20.38 44.42
CA ALA A 11 1.13 -21.42 44.60
C ALA A 11 1.52 -22.62 43.71
N LEU A 12 2.29 -23.53 44.31
CA LEU A 12 2.52 -24.88 43.82
C LEU A 12 1.20 -25.65 43.84
N GLY A 13 0.54 -25.74 42.69
CA GLY A 13 -0.54 -26.69 42.44
C GLY A 13 -0.04 -27.85 41.59
N LEU A 14 0.40 -28.94 42.24
CA LEU A 14 0.55 -30.24 41.60
C LEU A 14 -0.82 -30.91 41.53
N THR A 15 -1.33 -31.20 40.32
CA THR A 15 -2.02 -32.47 40.00
C THR A 15 -2.26 -32.59 38.50
N ALA A 16 -1.55 -33.56 37.91
CA ALA A 16 -1.88 -34.41 36.77
C ALA A 16 -3.17 -34.13 35.97
N CYS A 17 -3.00 -33.88 34.67
CA CYS A 17 -3.64 -34.73 33.67
C CYS A 17 -2.79 -34.69 32.39
N ALA A 18 -2.09 -35.80 32.11
CA ALA A 18 -1.44 -36.03 30.84
C ALA A 18 -2.51 -36.16 29.75
N SER A 19 -3.00 -35.01 29.28
CA SER A 19 -3.83 -34.91 28.08
C SER A 19 -2.86 -34.73 26.92
N GLN A 20 -2.55 -35.82 26.21
CA GLN A 20 -1.82 -35.76 24.96
C GLN A 20 -2.76 -35.15 23.90
N THR A 21 -2.94 -33.83 23.98
CA THR A 21 -3.59 -33.03 22.95
C THR A 21 -2.59 -32.89 21.80
N PRO A 22 -2.91 -33.35 20.58
CA PRO A 22 -2.08 -33.06 19.42
C PRO A 22 -1.89 -31.56 19.31
N ALA A 23 -0.64 -31.11 19.11
CA ALA A 23 -0.33 -29.71 18.91
C ALA A 23 -1.26 -29.13 17.82
N PRO A 24 -1.88 -27.96 18.03
CA PRO A 24 -2.62 -27.29 16.98
C PRO A 24 -1.68 -27.11 15.79
N ALA A 25 -2.10 -27.55 14.61
CA ALA A 25 -1.36 -27.26 13.39
C ALA A 25 -1.15 -25.74 13.31
N GLN A 26 0.12 -25.33 13.24
CA GLN A 26 0.45 -23.92 13.08
C GLN A 26 -0.27 -23.41 11.82
N PRO A 27 -1.00 -22.28 11.90
CA PRO A 27 -1.55 -21.67 10.70
C PRO A 27 -0.39 -21.42 9.73
N VAL A 28 -0.45 -22.01 8.54
CA VAL A 28 0.44 -21.63 7.45
C VAL A 28 0.19 -20.14 7.23
N ALA A 29 1.21 -19.32 7.48
CA ALA A 29 1.14 -17.89 7.22
C ALA A 29 0.75 -17.72 5.75
N ALA A 30 -0.43 -17.14 5.50
CA ALA A 30 -0.88 -16.83 4.16
C ALA A 30 0.19 -15.95 3.50
N ALA A 31 0.69 -16.38 2.34
CA ALA A 31 1.63 -15.58 1.58
C ALA A 31 1.03 -14.18 1.36
N ALA A 32 1.76 -13.14 1.76
CA ALA A 32 1.32 -11.77 1.58
C ALA A 32 1.04 -11.53 0.09
N PRO A 33 -0.09 -10.90 -0.28
CA PRO A 33 -0.36 -10.57 -1.67
C PRO A 33 0.81 -9.77 -2.24
N ALA A 34 1.30 -10.16 -3.42
CA ALA A 34 2.31 -9.40 -4.12
C ALA A 34 1.80 -7.96 -4.31
N ALA A 35 2.63 -6.98 -3.94
CA ALA A 35 2.28 -5.58 -4.10
C ALA A 35 2.03 -5.28 -5.58
N ALA A 36 0.86 -4.72 -5.89
CA ALA A 36 0.53 -4.33 -7.26
C ALA A 36 1.56 -3.32 -7.78
N ALA A 37 2.01 -3.51 -9.01
CA ALA A 37 2.92 -2.58 -9.65
C ALA A 37 2.29 -1.17 -9.69
N PRO A 38 3.07 -0.10 -9.42
CA PRO A 38 2.55 1.25 -9.46
C PRO A 38 2.04 1.58 -10.86
N LYS A 39 0.82 2.11 -10.94
CA LYS A 39 0.23 2.56 -12.21
C LYS A 39 1.07 3.71 -12.78
N ALA A 40 1.31 3.67 -14.09
CA ALA A 40 1.95 4.79 -14.78
C ALA A 40 1.07 6.05 -14.65
N PRO A 41 1.66 7.24 -14.55
CA PRO A 41 0.89 8.48 -14.54
C PRO A 41 0.22 8.70 -15.90
N GLN A 42 -0.98 9.28 -15.89
CA GLN A 42 -1.81 9.52 -17.07
C GLN A 42 -2.51 10.87 -16.94
N CYS A 43 -2.93 11.46 -18.06
CA CYS A 43 -3.68 12.71 -18.08
C CYS A 43 -5.15 12.45 -18.44
N TRP A 44 -6.09 13.01 -17.68
CA TRP A 44 -7.51 12.93 -18.00
C TRP A 44 -7.88 13.89 -19.12
N ASN A 45 -8.44 13.39 -20.22
CA ASN A 45 -9.00 14.20 -21.30
C ASN A 45 -10.52 14.32 -21.11
N GLY A 46 -11.00 15.53 -20.82
CA GLY A 46 -12.43 15.81 -20.63
C GLY A 46 -13.29 15.65 -21.88
N ASP A 47 -12.73 15.89 -23.06
CA ASP A 47 -13.46 15.77 -24.33
C ASP A 47 -13.62 14.30 -24.75
N ALA A 48 -12.60 13.49 -24.45
CA ALA A 48 -12.62 12.06 -24.75
C ALA A 48 -13.24 11.22 -23.60
N GLY A 49 -13.41 11.79 -22.41
CA GLY A 49 -13.86 11.07 -21.23
C GLY A 49 -12.94 9.91 -20.83
N ALA A 50 -11.62 10.07 -21.03
CA ALA A 50 -10.65 8.99 -20.87
C ALA A 50 -9.30 9.47 -20.32
N PHE A 51 -8.56 8.56 -19.68
CA PHE A 51 -7.15 8.76 -19.35
C PHE A 51 -6.28 8.48 -20.57
N MET A 52 -5.33 9.37 -20.82
CA MET A 52 -4.36 9.28 -21.91
C MET A 52 -2.94 9.14 -21.35
N ASP A 53 -2.11 8.38 -22.05
CA ASP A 53 -0.75 8.13 -21.62
C ASP A 53 0.15 9.36 -21.78
N VAL A 54 1.24 9.39 -21.01
CA VAL A 54 2.29 10.40 -21.15
C VAL A 54 2.90 10.33 -22.55
N GLY A 55 3.12 11.50 -23.15
CA GLY A 55 3.62 11.68 -24.52
C GLY A 55 2.52 11.85 -25.56
N VAL A 56 1.26 11.55 -25.22
CA VAL A 56 0.14 11.77 -26.13
C VAL A 56 -0.11 13.26 -26.30
N VAL A 57 -0.24 13.69 -27.56
CA VAL A 57 -0.72 15.02 -27.94
C VAL A 57 -2.22 14.94 -28.16
N ALA A 58 -2.96 15.87 -27.56
CA ALA A 58 -4.41 15.97 -27.68
C ALA A 58 -4.82 17.41 -27.98
N LYS A 59 -5.97 17.58 -28.62
CA LYS A 59 -6.62 18.88 -28.77
C LYS A 59 -7.82 18.92 -27.84
N ILE A 60 -7.68 19.62 -26.72
CA ILE A 60 -8.71 19.72 -25.67
C ILE A 60 -9.33 21.12 -25.74
N SER A 61 -10.64 21.20 -25.96
CA SER A 61 -11.37 22.47 -26.12
C SER A 61 -10.73 23.41 -27.15
N GLY A 62 -10.11 22.86 -28.20
CA GLY A 62 -9.45 23.63 -29.25
C GLY A 62 -7.96 23.96 -29.00
N VAL A 63 -7.41 23.68 -27.82
CA VAL A 63 -6.01 23.93 -27.46
C VAL A 63 -5.18 22.66 -27.66
N GLU A 64 -4.08 22.74 -28.41
CA GLU A 64 -3.12 21.64 -28.51
C GLU A 64 -2.27 21.54 -27.23
N VAL A 65 -2.39 20.40 -26.56
CA VAL A 65 -1.66 20.08 -25.35
C VAL A 65 -0.98 18.71 -25.49
N VAL A 66 0.09 18.52 -24.73
CA VAL A 66 0.81 17.26 -24.61
C VAL A 66 0.74 16.79 -23.16
N CYS A 67 0.44 15.51 -22.95
CA CYS A 67 0.48 14.91 -21.62
C CYS A 67 1.94 14.71 -21.24
N GLU A 68 2.47 15.52 -20.33
CA GLU A 68 3.87 15.40 -19.88
C GLU A 68 3.91 14.90 -18.44
N LYS A 69 4.99 14.19 -18.12
CA LYS A 69 5.28 13.78 -16.75
C LYS A 69 5.73 15.00 -15.95
N THR A 70 5.23 15.17 -14.74
CA THR A 70 5.68 16.24 -13.85
C THR A 70 7.13 16.01 -13.42
N SER A 71 7.85 17.06 -13.02
CA SER A 71 9.27 16.99 -12.66
C SER A 71 9.57 16.05 -11.50
N ASP A 72 8.63 15.88 -10.56
CA ASP A 72 8.69 14.92 -9.46
C ASP A 72 8.44 13.47 -9.90
N GLY A 73 7.97 13.27 -11.13
CA GLY A 73 7.82 11.97 -11.75
C GLY A 73 6.66 11.12 -11.21
N LYS A 74 5.81 11.65 -10.33
CA LYS A 74 4.70 10.89 -9.74
C LYS A 74 3.39 11.10 -10.49
N ASN A 75 3.26 12.21 -11.20
CA ASN A 75 2.04 12.61 -11.89
C ASN A 75 2.30 12.95 -13.36
N ALA A 76 1.22 13.15 -14.10
CA ALA A 76 1.25 13.72 -15.43
C ALA A 76 0.23 14.86 -15.53
N GLN A 77 0.54 15.85 -16.36
CA GLN A 77 -0.30 17.03 -16.57
C GLN A 77 -0.28 17.43 -18.04
N TRP A 78 -1.40 17.99 -18.50
CA TRP A 78 -1.47 18.63 -19.80
C TRP A 78 -0.63 19.91 -19.82
N MET A 79 0.36 19.93 -20.70
CA MET A 79 1.20 21.08 -20.97
C MET A 79 0.87 21.65 -22.35
N GLY A 80 0.97 22.96 -22.52
CA GLY A 80 0.84 23.57 -23.84
C GLY A 80 1.92 23.00 -24.78
N LYS A 81 1.52 22.56 -25.96
CA LYS A 81 2.48 22.08 -26.96
C LYS A 81 3.39 23.24 -27.36
N LYS A 82 4.70 23.09 -27.16
CA LYS A 82 5.71 24.06 -27.63
C LYS A 82 5.75 24.02 -29.17
N HIS A 83 5.81 25.20 -29.79
CA HIS A 83 5.75 25.40 -31.23
C HIS A 83 6.85 24.66 -32.00
#